data_AF-A0A1W9WI65-F1
#
_entry.id   AF-A0A1W9WI65-F1
#
_cell.length_a   1.000
_cell.length_b   1.000
_cell.length_c   1.000
_cell.angle_alpha   90.00
_cell.angle_beta   90.00
_cell.angle_gamma   90.00
#
_symmetry.space_group_name_H-M   'P 1'
#
loop_
_entity.id
_entity.type
_entity.pdbx_description
1 polymer ?
#
loop_
_entity_poly.entity_id
_entity_poly.type
_entity_poly.pdbx_seq_one_letter_code
_entity_poly.pdbx_strand_id
1 'polypeptide(L)'
;MNDAEQYRIKEEPYYRSLSDEVALYEAAYAARMPVMLKGPTGCGKTRFVEYIAWKLHKPLITIACHEDMTASDLVGRFLLDANGTRWQDGPLTVAARVGAICYLDEVVEARQDTTVVIHPLTDHRRNLPLEKKGELVTAHSDFQLVISYNPGYQSLMKDLKQSTKQRFGALDFDYPASEVEAEIVAHETGVDMTVAEKLVAIAHRGRNLKGHGLDEGISTRLLVYAGNLIAKGIEPKAACHMTLVRPLTDDPDMRDTLYAAVGTYF
;
A
#
# COMPACT_ATOMS: atom_id res chain seq x y z
N MET A 1 -20.61 16.89 10.41
CA MET A 1 -19.66 16.42 11.43
C MET A 1 -18.73 15.45 10.72
N ASN A 2 -17.49 15.85 10.42
CA ASN A 2 -16.49 14.91 9.92
C ASN A 2 -15.98 14.15 11.13
N ASP A 3 -16.55 12.99 11.39
CA ASP A 3 -16.13 12.14 12.50
C ASP A 3 -14.78 11.51 12.14
N ALA A 4 -13.69 12.22 12.48
CA ALA A 4 -12.33 11.75 12.27
C ALA A 4 -12.06 10.42 13.00
N GLU A 5 -12.85 10.09 14.02
CA GLU A 5 -12.74 8.84 14.78
C GLU A 5 -13.03 7.60 13.93
N GLN A 6 -13.86 7.71 12.88
CA GLN A 6 -14.12 6.57 11.99
C GLN A 6 -12.87 6.10 11.23
N TYR A 7 -11.87 6.98 11.10
CA TYR A 7 -10.61 6.72 10.42
C TYR A 7 -9.47 6.38 11.39
N ARG A 8 -9.73 6.26 12.68
CA ARG A 8 -8.70 5.87 13.66
C ARG A 8 -8.49 4.36 13.68
N ILE A 9 -7.22 3.98 13.67
CA ILE A 9 -6.79 2.62 13.96
C ILE A 9 -6.69 2.47 15.48
N LYS A 10 -7.54 1.63 16.05
CA LYS A 10 -7.69 1.48 17.51
C LYS A 10 -6.74 0.44 18.10
N GLU A 11 -6.56 -0.66 17.38
CA GLU A 11 -5.71 -1.77 17.79
C GLU A 11 -4.38 -1.66 17.05
N GLU A 12 -3.28 -2.02 17.73
CA GLU A 12 -1.95 -2.03 17.12
C GLU A 12 -1.93 -3.03 15.96
N PRO A 13 -1.74 -2.58 14.71
CA PRO A 13 -1.56 -3.51 13.61
C PRO A 13 -0.16 -4.11 13.73
N TYR A 14 -0.06 -5.43 13.61
CA TYR A 14 1.25 -6.08 13.59
C TYR A 14 2.07 -5.58 12.39
N TYR A 15 3.22 -4.99 12.69
CA TYR A 15 4.21 -4.55 11.72
C TYR A 15 5.60 -4.86 12.23
N ARG A 16 6.40 -5.54 11.41
CA ARG A 16 7.79 -5.88 11.71
C ARG A 16 8.71 -4.91 10.96
N SER A 17 9.39 -4.04 11.71
CA SER A 17 10.36 -3.10 11.13
C SER A 17 11.54 -3.86 10.52
N LEU A 18 11.96 -3.48 9.32
CA LEU A 18 13.07 -4.12 8.59
C LEU A 18 14.38 -3.33 8.71
N SER A 19 14.28 -2.00 8.82
CA SER A 19 15.39 -1.06 8.95
C SER A 19 14.95 0.12 9.82
N ASP A 20 15.32 1.33 9.43
CA ASP A 20 15.07 2.63 10.02
C ASP A 20 13.80 3.32 9.46
N GLU A 21 12.96 2.62 8.69
CA GLU A 21 11.82 3.22 8.00
C GLU A 21 10.82 3.90 8.95
N VAL A 22 10.66 3.37 10.16
CA VAL A 22 9.81 3.96 11.21
C VAL A 22 10.39 5.29 11.68
N ALA A 23 11.68 5.34 12.00
CA ALA A 23 12.35 6.55 12.48
C ALA A 23 12.42 7.63 11.39
N LEU A 24 12.71 7.23 10.14
CA LEU A 24 12.71 8.13 8.99
C LEU A 24 11.33 8.71 8.72
N TYR A 25 10.27 7.90 8.83
CA TYR A 25 8.90 8.41 8.69
C TYR A 25 8.55 9.39 9.81
N GLU A 26 8.87 9.09 11.07
CA GLU A 26 8.61 10.00 12.18
C GLU A 26 9.31 11.35 11.99
N ALA A 27 10.55 11.35 11.50
CA ALA A 27 11.28 12.56 11.13
C ALA A 27 10.60 13.32 9.98
N ALA A 28 10.18 12.61 8.93
CA ALA A 28 9.43 13.19 7.82
C ALA A 28 8.10 13.81 8.28
N TYR A 29 7.38 13.11 9.16
CA TYR A 29 6.15 13.59 9.77
C TYR A 29 6.42 14.85 10.59
N ALA A 30 7.42 14.88 11.46
CA ALA A 30 7.78 16.05 12.25
C ALA A 30 8.08 17.29 11.38
N ALA A 31 8.69 17.08 10.21
CA ALA A 31 8.94 18.12 9.20
C ALA A 31 7.74 18.41 8.28
N ARG A 32 6.64 17.64 8.39
CA ARG A 32 5.47 17.65 7.48
C ARG A 32 5.85 17.46 6.01
N MET A 33 6.91 16.68 5.78
CA MET A 33 7.39 16.34 4.45
C MET A 33 6.52 15.23 3.86
N PRO A 34 5.98 15.39 2.63
CA PRO A 34 5.26 14.32 1.95
C PRO A 34 6.12 13.06 1.80
N VAL A 35 5.53 11.87 2.00
CA VAL A 35 6.25 10.58 1.97
C VAL A 35 5.76 9.71 0.81
N MET A 36 6.69 9.09 0.11
CA MET A 36 6.46 8.14 -0.97
C MET A 36 7.00 6.76 -0.57
N LEU A 37 6.16 5.73 -0.66
CA LEU A 37 6.54 4.34 -0.39
C LEU A 37 6.71 3.60 -1.72
N LYS A 38 7.91 3.06 -1.95
CA LYS A 38 8.27 2.32 -3.16
C LYS A 38 8.53 0.88 -2.81
N GLY A 39 8.08 -0.07 -3.62
CA GLY A 39 8.40 -1.49 -3.42
C GLY A 39 7.42 -2.41 -4.11
N PRO A 40 7.69 -3.72 -4.18
CA PRO A 40 6.81 -4.68 -4.86
C PRO A 40 5.44 -4.82 -4.18
N THR A 41 4.48 -5.45 -4.87
CA THR A 41 3.16 -5.70 -4.26
C THR A 41 3.28 -6.65 -3.07
N GLY A 42 2.49 -6.40 -2.03
CA GLY A 42 2.40 -7.32 -0.89
C GLY A 42 3.67 -7.45 -0.04
N CYS A 43 4.56 -6.44 -0.04
CA CYS A 43 5.72 -6.36 0.86
C CYS A 43 5.46 -5.59 2.17
N GLY A 44 4.24 -5.11 2.41
CA GLY A 44 3.87 -4.49 3.70
C GLY A 44 3.71 -2.96 3.72
N LYS A 45 3.79 -2.26 2.57
CA LYS A 45 3.63 -0.78 2.50
C LYS A 45 2.35 -0.27 3.18
N THR A 46 1.19 -0.84 2.86
CA THR A 46 -0.09 -0.42 3.46
C THR A 46 -0.12 -0.68 4.96
N ARG A 47 0.38 -1.86 5.39
CA ARG A 47 0.49 -2.23 6.82
C ARG A 47 1.44 -1.30 7.59
N PHE A 48 2.51 -0.84 6.95
CA PHE A 48 3.41 0.16 7.51
C PHE A 48 2.69 1.49 7.78
N VAL A 49 1.90 1.99 6.82
CA VAL A 49 1.15 3.24 6.99
C VAL A 49 0.09 3.09 8.09
N GLU A 50 -0.57 1.94 8.18
CA GLU A 50 -1.48 1.60 9.26
C GLU A 50 -0.79 1.65 10.63
N TYR A 51 0.37 1.00 10.76
CA TYR A 51 1.18 1.00 11.98
C TYR A 51 1.60 2.40 12.38
N ILE A 52 2.09 3.19 11.43
CA ILE A 52 2.50 4.57 11.66
C ILE A 52 1.32 5.45 12.09
N ALA A 53 0.16 5.32 11.44
CA ALA A 53 -1.03 6.08 11.81
C ALA A 53 -1.50 5.74 13.23
N TRP A 54 -1.48 4.46 13.59
CA TRP A 54 -1.74 4.01 14.96
C TRP A 54 -0.71 4.60 15.95
N LYS A 55 0.59 4.46 15.66
CA LYS A 55 1.69 4.92 16.52
C LYS A 55 1.68 6.42 16.76
N LEU A 56 1.33 7.21 15.73
CA LEU A 56 1.20 8.67 15.81
C LEU A 56 -0.16 9.13 16.34
N HIS A 57 -1.08 8.21 16.62
CA HIS A 57 -2.46 8.47 16.99
C HIS A 57 -3.17 9.42 16.01
N LYS A 58 -2.95 9.21 14.71
CA LYS A 58 -3.56 9.99 13.64
C LYS A 58 -4.62 9.17 12.90
N PRO A 59 -5.73 9.80 12.48
CA PRO A 59 -6.65 9.14 11.55
C PRO A 59 -5.94 8.83 10.23
N LEU A 60 -6.26 7.68 9.64
CA LEU A 60 -5.77 7.26 8.33
C LEU A 60 -6.92 7.22 7.32
N ILE A 61 -6.83 8.06 6.30
CA ILE A 61 -7.75 8.05 5.16
C ILE A 61 -7.03 7.44 3.97
N THR A 62 -7.31 6.16 3.72
CA THR A 62 -6.76 5.41 2.58
C THR A 62 -7.67 5.56 1.37
N ILE A 63 -7.06 5.85 0.22
CA ILE A 63 -7.72 5.99 -1.07
C ILE A 63 -7.06 5.03 -2.05
N ALA A 64 -7.80 4.03 -2.52
CA ALA A 64 -7.34 3.11 -3.54
C ALA A 64 -7.46 3.77 -4.93
N CYS A 65 -6.31 4.13 -5.50
CA CYS A 65 -6.26 4.78 -6.80
C CYS A 65 -6.58 3.77 -7.92
N HIS A 66 -7.28 4.25 -8.95
CA HIS A 66 -7.65 3.46 -10.12
C HIS A 66 -7.90 4.39 -11.30
N GLU A 67 -7.95 3.83 -12.51
CA GLU A 67 -7.98 4.62 -13.76
C GLU A 67 -9.24 5.49 -13.93
N ASP A 68 -10.35 5.12 -13.30
CA ASP A 68 -11.61 5.88 -13.36
C ASP A 68 -11.72 6.95 -12.27
N MET A 69 -10.75 7.02 -11.36
CA MET A 69 -10.73 8.04 -10.32
C MET A 69 -10.51 9.42 -10.94
N THR A 70 -11.37 10.39 -10.57
CA THR A 70 -11.25 11.77 -11.00
C THR A 70 -10.76 12.68 -9.87
N ALA A 71 -10.26 13.86 -10.22
CA ALA A 71 -9.91 14.89 -9.24
C ALA A 71 -11.10 15.25 -8.31
N SER A 72 -12.34 15.21 -8.82
CA SER A 72 -13.54 15.49 -8.02
C SER A 72 -13.83 14.40 -6.98
N ASP A 73 -13.42 13.17 -7.23
CA ASP A 73 -13.56 12.09 -6.24
C ASP A 73 -12.59 12.28 -5.07
N LEU A 74 -11.41 12.88 -5.31
CA LEU A 74 -10.45 13.22 -4.26
C LEU A 74 -10.86 14.47 -3.47
N VAL A 75 -11.20 15.57 -4.16
CA VAL A 75 -11.42 16.87 -3.51
C VAL A 75 -12.87 17.09 -3.04
N GLY A 76 -13.84 16.48 -3.72
CA GLY A 76 -15.24 16.64 -3.41
C GLY A 76 -16.07 17.14 -4.58
N ARG A 77 -17.39 17.05 -4.39
CA ARG A 77 -18.38 17.33 -5.43
C ARG A 77 -19.67 17.84 -4.84
N PHE A 78 -20.47 18.51 -5.67
CA PHE A 78 -21.85 18.82 -5.35
C PHE A 78 -22.73 17.59 -5.58
N LEU A 79 -23.60 17.31 -4.62
CA LEU A 79 -24.64 16.31 -4.70
C LEU A 79 -25.99 17.02 -4.76
N LEU A 80 -26.91 16.45 -5.54
CA LEU A 80 -28.31 16.85 -5.55
C LEU A 80 -29.05 16.03 -4.48
N ASP A 81 -29.74 16.71 -3.59
CA ASP A 81 -30.66 16.11 -2.63
C ASP A 81 -32.07 16.71 -2.79
N ALA A 82 -33.03 16.20 -2.02
CA ALA A 82 -34.42 16.64 -2.10
C ALA A 82 -34.62 18.13 -1.71
N ASN A 83 -33.67 18.72 -0.99
CA ASN A 83 -33.73 20.09 -0.48
C ASN A 83 -32.82 21.06 -1.25
N GLY A 84 -32.09 20.57 -2.27
CA GLY A 84 -31.25 21.37 -3.15
C GLY A 84 -29.89 20.74 -3.40
N THR A 85 -28.90 21.60 -3.66
CA THR A 85 -27.53 21.16 -3.95
C THR A 85 -26.67 21.31 -2.70
N ARG A 86 -26.03 20.23 -2.26
CA ARG A 86 -25.09 20.25 -1.12
C ARG A 86 -23.68 19.87 -1.55
N TRP A 87 -22.68 20.53 -0.96
CA TRP A 87 -21.29 20.13 -1.15
C TRP A 87 -20.96 18.92 -0.26
N GLN A 88 -20.24 17.95 -0.83
CA GLN A 88 -19.62 16.85 -0.10
C GLN A 88 -18.10 16.91 -0.31
N ASP A 89 -17.36 17.09 0.78
CA ASP A 89 -15.90 17.00 0.75
C ASP A 89 -15.48 15.58 0.34
N GLY A 90 -14.48 15.50 -0.53
CA GLY A 90 -13.80 14.24 -0.85
C GLY A 90 -12.79 13.85 0.24
N PRO A 91 -12.29 12.60 0.22
CA PRO A 91 -11.42 12.06 1.26
C PRO A 91 -10.11 12.85 1.44
N LEU A 92 -9.53 13.38 0.36
CA LEU A 92 -8.33 14.24 0.45
C LEU A 92 -8.64 15.55 1.19
N THR A 93 -9.79 16.15 0.90
CA THR A 93 -10.25 17.38 1.56
C THR A 93 -10.57 17.14 3.02
N VAL A 94 -11.24 16.02 3.34
CA VAL A 94 -11.49 15.62 4.73
C VAL A 94 -10.17 15.50 5.47
N ALA A 95 -9.20 14.76 4.93
CA ALA A 95 -7.89 14.58 5.56
C ALA A 95 -7.17 15.91 5.80
N ALA A 96 -7.15 16.79 4.79
CA ALA A 96 -6.55 18.12 4.87
C ALA A 96 -7.21 18.98 5.96
N ARG A 97 -8.53 18.90 6.15
CA ARG A 97 -9.23 19.67 7.19
C ARG A 97 -9.01 19.14 8.60
N VAL A 98 -9.01 17.82 8.79
CA VAL A 98 -8.97 17.21 10.13
C VAL A 98 -7.57 16.87 10.61
N GLY A 99 -6.54 17.06 9.78
CA GLY A 99 -5.16 16.73 10.13
C GLY A 99 -4.89 15.24 10.16
N ALA A 100 -5.50 14.50 9.24
CA ALA A 100 -5.28 13.07 9.07
C ALA A 100 -4.05 12.79 8.19
N ILE A 101 -3.58 11.55 8.24
CA ILE A 101 -2.72 10.99 7.20
C ILE A 101 -3.63 10.61 6.03
N CYS A 102 -3.38 11.18 4.85
CA CYS A 102 -4.02 10.80 3.60
C CYS A 102 -3.08 9.87 2.84
N TYR A 103 -3.48 8.63 2.62
CA TYR A 103 -2.71 7.62 1.91
C TYR A 103 -3.32 7.32 0.54
N LEU A 104 -2.63 7.72 -0.52
CA LEU A 104 -2.98 7.37 -1.90
C LEU A 104 -2.28 6.07 -2.28
N ASP A 105 -3.00 4.95 -2.15
CA ASP A 105 -2.47 3.64 -2.49
C ASP A 105 -2.47 3.45 -4.02
N GLU A 106 -1.36 2.98 -4.57
CA GLU A 106 -1.14 2.77 -6.00
C GLU A 106 -1.40 4.02 -6.86
N VAL A 107 -0.85 5.17 -6.47
CA VAL A 107 -1.14 6.49 -7.05
C VAL A 107 -0.92 6.59 -8.58
N VAL A 108 -0.07 5.73 -9.14
CA VAL A 108 0.21 5.62 -10.58
C VAL A 108 -0.96 5.05 -11.39
N GLU A 109 -1.89 4.34 -10.75
CA GLU A 109 -3.09 3.84 -11.43
C GLU A 109 -4.14 4.96 -11.64
N ALA A 110 -4.04 6.05 -10.88
CA ALA A 110 -4.85 7.23 -11.13
C ALA A 110 -4.42 7.95 -12.40
N ARG A 111 -5.38 8.62 -13.05
CA ARG A 111 -5.07 9.51 -14.18
C ARG A 111 -4.14 10.63 -13.76
N GLN A 112 -3.26 11.05 -14.67
CA GLN A 112 -2.26 12.08 -14.38
C GLN A 112 -2.87 13.41 -13.92
N ASP A 113 -3.99 13.83 -14.52
CA ASP A 113 -4.76 15.03 -14.14
C ASP A 113 -5.36 14.93 -12.72
N THR A 114 -5.62 13.71 -12.26
CA THR A 114 -6.06 13.44 -10.89
C THR A 114 -4.88 13.52 -9.91
N THR A 115 -3.71 13.01 -10.29
CA THR A 115 -2.52 13.07 -9.40
C THR A 115 -1.99 14.49 -9.17
N VAL A 116 -2.13 15.43 -10.12
CA VAL A 116 -1.62 16.80 -9.95
C VAL A 116 -2.38 17.60 -8.89
N VAL A 117 -3.57 17.14 -8.48
CA VAL A 117 -4.38 17.80 -7.45
C VAL A 117 -3.67 17.87 -6.09
N ILE A 118 -2.68 17.00 -5.87
CA ILE A 118 -1.92 16.96 -4.62
C ILE A 118 -0.77 17.98 -4.59
N HIS A 119 -0.37 18.57 -5.72
CA HIS A 119 0.80 19.46 -5.79
C HIS A 119 0.69 20.64 -4.82
N PRO A 120 -0.45 21.36 -4.72
CA PRO A 120 -0.60 22.47 -3.78
C PRO A 120 -0.46 22.07 -2.29
N LEU A 121 -0.70 20.79 -1.97
CA LEU A 121 -0.54 20.22 -0.63
C LEU A 121 0.90 19.84 -0.29
N THR A 122 1.79 19.78 -1.29
CA THR A 122 3.22 19.50 -1.12
C THR A 122 4.09 20.76 -1.06
N ASP A 123 3.53 21.92 -1.42
CA ASP A 123 4.22 23.21 -1.33
C ASP A 123 4.20 23.77 0.11
N HIS A 124 5.11 24.70 0.41
CA HIS A 124 5.23 25.36 1.73
C HIS A 124 3.90 25.94 2.30
N ARG A 125 2.96 26.32 1.43
CA ARG A 125 1.67 26.90 1.84
C ARG A 125 0.61 25.86 2.21
N ARG A 126 0.76 24.62 1.73
CA ARG A 126 -0.16 23.48 1.93
C ARG A 126 -1.65 23.87 1.83
N ASN A 127 -2.04 24.45 0.70
CA ASN A 127 -3.43 24.88 0.46
C ASN A 127 -4.07 24.00 -0.62
N LEU A 128 -5.27 23.49 -0.37
CA LEU A 128 -6.06 22.72 -1.34
C LEU A 128 -7.18 23.60 -1.93
N PRO A 129 -7.08 24.00 -3.21
CA PRO A 129 -8.15 24.75 -3.87
C PRO A 129 -9.33 23.82 -4.21
N LEU A 130 -10.52 24.19 -3.75
CA LEU A 130 -11.80 23.56 -4.12
C LEU A 130 -12.49 24.44 -5.15
N GLU A 131 -11.98 24.45 -6.37
CA GLU A 131 -12.39 25.39 -7.44
C GLU A 131 -13.91 25.41 -7.67
N LYS A 132 -14.52 24.23 -7.76
CA LYS A 132 -15.98 24.11 -7.95
C LYS A 132 -16.79 24.72 -6.81
N LYS A 133 -16.26 24.67 -5.58
CA LYS A 133 -16.90 25.23 -4.38
C LYS A 133 -16.56 26.72 -4.18
N GLY A 134 -15.50 27.23 -4.82
CA GLY A 134 -14.98 28.57 -4.59
C GLY A 134 -14.30 28.72 -3.22
N GLU A 135 -13.74 27.65 -2.66
CA GLU A 135 -13.10 27.64 -1.34
C GLU A 135 -11.60 27.29 -1.46
N LEU A 136 -10.75 28.00 -0.71
CA LEU A 136 -9.35 27.64 -0.53
C LEU A 136 -9.16 27.04 0.87
N VAL A 137 -8.86 25.74 0.94
CA VAL A 137 -8.66 25.04 2.22
C VAL A 137 -7.19 25.11 2.61
N THR A 138 -6.87 25.75 3.73
CA THR A 138 -5.55 25.60 4.34
C THR A 138 -5.48 24.27 5.08
N ALA A 139 -4.53 23.41 4.71
CA ALA A 139 -4.36 22.12 5.34
C ALA A 139 -3.99 22.29 6.82
N HIS A 140 -4.60 21.47 7.66
CA HIS A 140 -4.33 21.40 9.08
C HIS A 140 -2.84 21.17 9.33
N SER A 141 -2.30 21.72 10.43
CA SER A 141 -0.88 21.62 10.75
C SER A 141 -0.38 20.17 10.77
N ASP A 142 -1.22 19.25 11.22
CA ASP A 142 -0.97 17.81 11.34
C ASP A 142 -1.25 16.96 10.10
N PHE A 143 -1.80 17.56 9.04
CA PHE A 143 -2.04 16.84 7.79
C PHE A 143 -0.72 16.29 7.21
N GLN A 144 -0.78 15.04 6.77
CA GLN A 144 0.32 14.36 6.13
C GLN A 144 -0.16 13.67 4.86
N LEU A 145 0.59 13.85 3.77
CA LEU A 145 0.34 13.15 2.51
C LEU A 145 1.33 11.98 2.39
N VAL A 146 0.79 10.80 2.08
CA VAL A 146 1.55 9.59 1.78
C VAL A 146 1.05 9.02 0.46
N ILE A 147 1.96 8.58 -0.41
CA ILE A 147 1.62 7.88 -1.64
C ILE A 147 2.40 6.57 -1.72
N SER A 148 1.83 5.54 -2.37
CA SER A 148 2.57 4.32 -2.72
C SER A 148 2.55 4.08 -4.22
N TYR A 149 3.58 3.42 -4.73
CA TYR A 149 3.52 2.77 -6.03
C TYR A 149 4.54 1.61 -6.13
N ASN A 150 4.32 0.72 -7.09
CA ASN A 150 5.16 -0.46 -7.33
C ASN A 150 6.07 -0.19 -8.54
N PRO A 151 7.33 0.22 -8.36
CA PRO A 151 8.21 0.51 -9.50
C PRO A 151 8.45 -0.74 -10.35
N GLY A 152 8.36 -0.59 -11.67
CA GLY A 152 8.60 -1.68 -12.64
C GLY A 152 7.39 -2.57 -12.94
N TYR A 153 6.27 -2.38 -12.24
CA TYR A 153 5.02 -3.10 -12.50
C TYR A 153 4.25 -2.52 -13.70
N GLN A 154 4.32 -1.20 -13.89
CA GLN A 154 3.59 -0.51 -14.94
C GLN A 154 4.38 -0.42 -16.25
N SER A 155 3.65 -0.35 -17.37
CA SER A 155 4.25 0.10 -18.64
C SER A 155 4.94 1.45 -18.44
N LEU A 156 6.04 1.69 -19.16
CA LEU A 156 6.81 2.95 -19.12
C LEU A 156 5.95 4.22 -19.29
N MET A 157 4.71 4.07 -19.81
CA MET A 157 3.72 5.14 -20.02
C MET A 157 2.99 5.57 -18.74
N LYS A 158 2.97 4.75 -17.68
CA LYS A 158 2.26 4.99 -16.41
C LYS A 158 3.22 5.13 -15.22
N ASP A 159 4.28 5.91 -15.38
CA ASP A 159 5.16 6.29 -14.28
C ASP A 159 4.78 7.66 -13.70
N LEU A 160 5.15 7.91 -12.44
CA LEU A 160 5.04 9.24 -11.85
C LEU A 160 6.00 10.20 -12.57
N LYS A 161 5.48 11.38 -12.96
CA LYS A 161 6.30 12.46 -13.50
C LYS A 161 7.39 12.86 -12.51
N GLN A 162 8.57 13.23 -13.00
CA GLN A 162 9.68 13.72 -12.18
C GLN A 162 9.28 14.92 -11.30
N SER A 163 8.42 15.80 -11.81
CA SER A 163 7.87 16.94 -11.06
C SER A 163 7.02 16.51 -9.87
N THR A 164 6.37 15.34 -9.91
CA THR A 164 5.68 14.77 -8.75
C THR A 164 6.68 14.08 -7.84
N LYS A 165 7.61 13.28 -8.36
CA LYS A 165 8.61 12.55 -7.55
C LYS A 165 9.45 13.48 -6.66
N GLN A 166 9.91 14.62 -7.20
CA GLN A 166 10.75 15.57 -6.47
C GLN A 166 10.02 16.37 -5.37
N ARG A 167 8.73 16.09 -5.12
CA ARG A 167 7.94 16.68 -4.04
C ARG A 167 7.85 15.79 -2.79
N PHE A 168 8.44 14.59 -2.83
CA PHE A 168 8.34 13.60 -1.76
C PHE A 168 9.72 13.12 -1.30
N GLY A 169 9.84 12.86 0.01
CA GLY A 169 10.86 11.95 0.52
C GLY A 169 10.44 10.51 0.24
N ALA A 170 11.38 9.62 -0.07
CA ALA A 170 11.08 8.24 -0.45
C ALA A 170 11.59 7.24 0.60
N LEU A 171 10.81 6.20 0.82
CA LEU A 171 11.20 4.99 1.55
C LEU A 171 11.07 3.80 0.58
N ASP A 172 12.16 3.05 0.43
CA ASP A 172 12.20 1.84 -0.39
C ASP A 172 11.92 0.61 0.49
N PHE A 173 10.96 -0.18 0.05
CA PHE A 173 10.53 -1.44 0.62
C PHE A 173 10.86 -2.56 -0.35
N ASP A 174 11.23 -3.70 0.20
CA ASP A 174 11.37 -4.95 -0.52
C ASP A 174 10.82 -6.09 0.34
N TYR A 175 10.81 -7.30 -0.19
CA TYR A 175 10.51 -8.48 0.62
C TYR A 175 11.55 -8.63 1.74
N PRO A 176 11.12 -8.99 2.97
CA PRO A 176 12.04 -9.15 4.09
C PRO A 176 13.08 -10.25 3.84
N ALA A 177 14.18 -10.22 4.61
CA ALA A 177 15.09 -11.34 4.69
C ALA A 177 14.35 -12.60 5.19
N SER A 178 14.80 -13.79 4.75
CA SER A 178 14.05 -15.04 4.93
C SER A 178 13.63 -15.33 6.38
N GLU A 179 14.51 -15.06 7.35
CA GLU A 179 14.24 -15.25 8.78
C GLU A 179 13.10 -14.35 9.24
N VAL A 180 13.15 -13.06 8.92
CA VAL A 180 12.14 -12.07 9.28
C VAL A 180 10.82 -12.32 8.56
N GLU A 181 10.87 -12.74 7.28
CA GLU A 181 9.66 -13.08 6.54
C GLU A 181 8.95 -14.30 7.14
N ALA A 182 9.72 -15.30 7.60
CA ALA A 182 9.16 -16.47 8.26
C ALA A 182 8.51 -16.09 9.61
N GLU A 183 9.11 -15.19 10.39
CA GLU A 183 8.48 -14.63 11.60
C GLU A 183 7.13 -13.98 11.28
N ILE A 184 7.07 -13.16 10.22
CA ILE A 184 5.84 -12.48 9.79
C ILE A 184 4.78 -13.49 9.38
N VAL A 185 5.12 -14.49 8.55
CA VAL A 185 4.18 -15.51 8.09
C VAL A 185 3.67 -16.36 9.26
N ALA A 186 4.55 -16.79 10.16
CA ALA A 186 4.16 -17.55 11.35
C ALA A 186 3.22 -16.73 12.24
N HIS A 187 3.54 -15.46 12.50
CA HIS A 187 2.70 -14.57 13.31
C HIS A 187 1.31 -14.34 12.70
N GLU A 188 1.25 -14.02 11.41
CA GLU A 188 -0.02 -13.67 10.73
C GLU A 188 -0.94 -14.89 10.49
N THR A 189 -0.40 -16.11 10.50
CA THR A 189 -1.17 -17.32 10.12
C THR A 189 -1.30 -18.35 11.24
N GLY A 190 -0.46 -18.28 12.28
CA GLY A 190 -0.43 -19.25 13.37
C GLY A 190 0.19 -20.60 12.99
N VAL A 191 0.83 -20.73 11.82
CA VAL A 191 1.59 -21.94 11.48
C VAL A 191 2.92 -22.00 12.22
N ASP A 192 3.45 -23.20 12.41
CA ASP A 192 4.76 -23.40 13.00
C ASP A 192 5.87 -22.73 12.18
N MET A 193 6.93 -22.28 12.86
CA MET A 193 8.07 -21.62 12.22
C MET A 193 8.69 -22.46 11.10
N THR A 194 8.74 -23.79 11.27
CA THR A 194 9.27 -24.71 10.25
C THR A 194 8.44 -24.73 8.96
N VAL A 195 7.12 -24.53 9.06
CA VAL A 195 6.22 -24.41 7.90
C VAL A 195 6.43 -23.04 7.25
N ALA A 196 6.51 -21.97 8.04
CA ALA A 196 6.76 -20.62 7.54
C ALA A 196 8.09 -20.52 6.78
N GLU A 197 9.18 -21.09 7.32
CA GLU A 197 10.49 -21.15 6.65
C GLU A 197 10.43 -21.86 5.30
N LYS A 198 9.69 -22.98 5.21
CA LYS A 198 9.47 -23.70 3.93
C LYS A 198 8.71 -22.86 2.92
N LEU A 199 7.65 -22.18 3.35
CA LEU A 199 6.88 -21.27 2.48
C LEU A 199 7.78 -20.15 1.94
N VAL A 200 8.58 -19.53 2.80
CA VAL A 200 9.53 -18.48 2.41
C VAL A 200 10.61 -19.02 1.46
N ALA A 201 11.10 -20.24 1.68
CA ALA A 201 12.08 -20.85 0.79
C ALA A 201 11.50 -21.13 -0.62
N ILE A 202 10.20 -21.46 -0.72
CA ILE A 202 9.48 -21.53 -2.01
C ILE A 202 9.38 -20.12 -2.62
N ALA A 203 9.01 -19.12 -1.81
CA ALA A 203 8.91 -17.73 -2.25
C ALA A 203 10.21 -17.22 -2.88
N HIS A 204 11.33 -17.47 -2.21
CA HIS A 204 12.66 -17.05 -2.66
C HIS A 204 13.03 -17.68 -4.01
N ARG A 205 12.69 -18.95 -4.24
CA ARG A 205 12.85 -19.57 -5.57
C ARG A 205 11.98 -18.89 -6.62
N GLY A 206 10.70 -18.61 -6.31
CA GLY A 206 9.83 -17.88 -7.22
C GLY A 206 10.34 -16.48 -7.54
N ARG A 207 10.87 -15.74 -6.56
CA ARG A 207 11.47 -14.42 -6.76
C ARG A 207 12.70 -14.46 -7.66
N ASN A 208 13.52 -15.51 -7.58
CA ASN A 208 14.66 -15.70 -8.47
C ASN A 208 14.28 -15.98 -9.93
N LEU A 209 13.02 -16.32 -10.20
CA LEU A 209 12.48 -16.49 -11.56
C LEU A 209 11.94 -15.18 -12.15
N LYS A 210 11.91 -14.08 -11.38
CA LYS A 210 11.53 -12.76 -11.89
C LYS A 210 12.48 -12.34 -13.01
N GLY A 211 11.92 -11.95 -14.16
CA GLY A 211 12.69 -11.64 -15.37
C GLY A 211 13.18 -12.86 -16.16
N HIS A 212 12.91 -14.08 -15.68
CA HIS A 212 13.26 -15.36 -16.31
C HIS A 212 12.01 -16.24 -16.53
N GLY A 213 10.89 -15.61 -16.89
CA GLY A 213 9.60 -16.27 -17.14
C GLY A 213 8.49 -15.86 -16.18
N LEU A 214 8.82 -15.19 -15.07
CA LEU A 214 7.84 -14.49 -14.23
C LEU A 214 8.00 -12.98 -14.34
N ASP A 215 6.89 -12.28 -14.45
CA ASP A 215 6.86 -10.81 -14.38
C ASP A 215 7.12 -10.31 -12.95
N GLU A 216 6.63 -11.07 -11.96
CA GLU A 216 6.75 -10.75 -10.54
C GLU A 216 7.10 -11.95 -9.68
N GLY A 217 7.76 -11.68 -8.56
CA GLY A 217 8.06 -12.70 -7.55
C GLY A 217 6.88 -12.98 -6.62
N ILE A 218 6.93 -14.10 -5.90
CA ILE A 218 5.93 -14.46 -4.89
C ILE A 218 5.94 -13.41 -3.76
N SER A 219 4.80 -12.75 -3.54
CA SER A 219 4.66 -11.75 -2.48
C SER A 219 4.45 -12.37 -1.10
N THR A 220 4.83 -11.65 -0.04
CA THR A 220 4.57 -12.06 1.35
C THR A 220 3.08 -12.27 1.60
N ARG A 221 2.20 -11.51 0.93
CA ARG A 221 0.74 -11.71 0.97
C ARG A 221 0.33 -13.12 0.53
N LEU A 222 0.94 -13.66 -0.54
CA LEU A 222 0.63 -15.02 -1.01
C LEU A 222 1.12 -16.08 -0.02
N LEU A 223 2.24 -15.84 0.67
CA LEU A 223 2.72 -16.71 1.75
C LEU A 223 1.74 -16.74 2.93
N VAL A 224 1.20 -15.58 3.31
CA VAL A 224 0.17 -15.48 4.35
C VAL A 224 -1.11 -16.23 3.93
N TYR A 225 -1.50 -16.19 2.65
CA TYR A 225 -2.63 -17.01 2.16
C TYR A 225 -2.33 -18.50 2.24
N ALA A 226 -1.13 -18.94 1.84
CA ALA A 226 -0.71 -20.33 1.92
C ALA A 226 -0.72 -20.83 3.38
N GLY A 227 -0.10 -20.07 4.29
CA GLY A 227 -0.07 -20.38 5.72
C GLY A 227 -1.46 -20.45 6.34
N ASN A 228 -2.36 -19.52 6.00
CA ASN A 228 -3.75 -19.55 6.49
C ASN A 228 -4.52 -20.80 6.03
N LEU A 229 -4.30 -21.29 4.81
CA LEU A 229 -4.91 -22.52 4.34
C LEU A 229 -4.35 -23.74 5.10
N ILE A 230 -3.03 -23.78 5.31
CA ILE A 230 -2.36 -24.86 6.05
C ILE A 230 -2.82 -24.89 7.51
N ALA A 231 -2.92 -23.73 8.17
CA ALA A 231 -3.44 -23.61 9.54
C ALA A 231 -4.89 -24.12 9.68
N LYS A 232 -5.66 -24.07 8.59
CA LYS A 232 -7.03 -24.62 8.51
C LYS A 232 -7.08 -26.11 8.13
N GLY A 233 -5.94 -26.78 8.06
CA GLY A 233 -5.82 -28.21 7.78
C GLY A 233 -5.82 -28.59 6.30
N ILE A 234 -5.68 -27.62 5.38
CA ILE A 234 -5.47 -27.94 3.97
C ILE A 234 -4.06 -28.50 3.77
N GLU A 235 -3.95 -29.54 2.96
CA GLU A 235 -2.67 -30.17 2.65
C GLU A 235 -1.67 -29.14 2.06
N PRO A 236 -0.41 -29.09 2.55
CA PRO A 236 0.54 -28.04 2.18
C PRO A 236 0.80 -27.86 0.69
N LYS A 237 0.92 -28.93 -0.12
CA LYS A 237 1.11 -28.80 -1.57
C LYS A 237 -0.11 -28.18 -2.21
N ALA A 238 -1.31 -28.64 -1.87
CA ALA A 238 -2.56 -28.09 -2.39
C ALA A 238 -2.69 -26.59 -2.05
N ALA A 239 -2.37 -26.20 -0.82
CA ALA A 239 -2.37 -24.79 -0.41
C ALA A 239 -1.36 -23.96 -1.21
N CYS A 240 -0.13 -24.44 -1.36
CA CYS A 240 0.92 -23.76 -2.14
C CYS A 240 0.56 -23.67 -3.63
N HIS A 241 0.02 -24.73 -4.21
CA HIS A 241 -0.41 -24.74 -5.61
C HIS A 241 -1.50 -23.69 -5.88
N MET A 242 -2.47 -23.59 -4.96
CA MET A 242 -3.56 -22.63 -5.06
C MET A 242 -3.08 -21.17 -4.92
N THR A 243 -2.08 -20.91 -4.10
CA THR A 243 -1.71 -19.54 -3.67
C THR A 243 -0.39 -19.03 -4.24
N LEU A 244 0.64 -19.88 -4.31
CA LEU A 244 2.00 -19.50 -4.69
C LEU A 244 2.32 -19.80 -6.16
N VAL A 245 1.49 -20.61 -6.82
CA VAL A 245 1.74 -21.07 -8.19
C VAL A 245 0.70 -20.54 -9.16
N ARG A 246 -0.56 -20.98 -9.05
CA ARG A 246 -1.62 -20.65 -10.02
C ARG A 246 -1.88 -19.16 -10.21
N PRO A 247 -1.81 -18.30 -9.18
CA PRO A 247 -1.99 -16.86 -9.37
C PRO A 247 -0.81 -16.15 -10.04
N LEU A 248 0.36 -16.80 -10.09
CA LEU A 248 1.61 -16.18 -10.49
C LEU A 248 1.90 -16.34 -11.98
N THR A 249 1.42 -17.43 -12.60
CA THR A 249 1.68 -17.71 -14.00
C THR A 249 0.66 -18.64 -14.61
N ASP A 250 0.28 -18.34 -15.86
CA ASP A 250 -0.48 -19.22 -16.75
C ASP A 250 0.43 -20.04 -17.67
N ASP A 251 1.74 -19.76 -17.68
CA ASP A 251 2.73 -20.50 -18.47
C ASP A 251 2.91 -21.92 -17.89
N PRO A 252 2.68 -22.98 -18.69
CA PRO A 252 2.77 -24.35 -18.21
C PRO A 252 4.16 -24.75 -17.69
N ASP A 253 5.24 -24.29 -18.34
CA ASP A 253 6.62 -24.67 -18.00
C ASP A 253 7.05 -24.00 -16.69
N MET A 254 6.69 -22.72 -16.52
CA MET A 254 6.91 -21.99 -15.27
C MET A 254 6.10 -22.56 -14.13
N ARG A 255 4.85 -22.96 -14.40
CA ARG A 255 3.99 -23.61 -13.43
C ARG A 255 4.56 -24.94 -12.96
N ASP A 256 5.06 -25.78 -13.87
CA ASP A 256 5.68 -27.06 -13.53
C ASP A 256 6.98 -26.86 -12.74
N THR A 257 7.76 -25.83 -13.08
CA THR A 257 8.94 -25.43 -12.30
C THR A 257 8.59 -25.05 -10.86
N LEU A 258 7.52 -24.27 -10.67
CA LEU A 258 7.04 -23.88 -9.34
C LEU A 258 6.42 -25.06 -8.58
N TYR A 259 5.68 -25.95 -9.25
CA TYR A 259 5.19 -27.19 -8.65
C TYR A 259 6.32 -28.10 -8.18
N ALA A 260 7.39 -28.25 -8.98
CA ALA A 260 8.58 -28.97 -8.58
C ALA A 260 9.24 -28.31 -7.36
N ALA A 261 9.32 -26.98 -7.32
CA ALA A 261 9.83 -26.26 -6.16
C ALA A 261 9.01 -26.54 -4.90
N VAL A 262 7.68 -26.50 -4.98
CA VAL A 262 6.78 -26.85 -3.85
C VAL A 262 7.03 -28.29 -3.39
N GLY A 263 7.11 -29.25 -4.31
CA GLY A 263 7.33 -30.66 -4.01
C GLY A 263 8.70 -31.00 -3.41
N THR A 264 9.66 -30.08 -3.42
CA THR A 264 10.95 -30.26 -2.73
C THR A 264 10.91 -29.93 -1.24
N TYR A 265 9.90 -29.17 -0.78
CA TYR A 265 9.78 -28.75 0.63
C TYR A 265 8.65 -29.46 1.39
N PHE A 266 7.60 -29.86 0.68
CA PHE A 266 6.44 -30.59 1.19
C PHE A 266 6.26 -31.92 0.47
#